data_AF-A0AAD0KJ57-F1
#
_entry.id   AF-A0AAD0KJ57-F1
#
_cell.length_a   1.000
_cell.length_b   1.000
_cell.length_c   1.000
_cell.angle_alpha   90.00
_cell.angle_beta   90.00
_cell.angle_gamma   90.00
#
_symmetry.space_group_name_H-M   'P 1'
#
loop_
_entity.id
_entity.type
_entity.pdbx_description
1 polymer ?
#
loop_
_entity_poly.entity_id
_entity_poly.type
_entity_poly.pdbx_seq_one_letter_code
_entity_poly.pdbx_strand_id
1 'polypeptide(L)'
;MKIKAGLYIGIAIVLIVGGALLAVKGKDAVSQAESRKQGILDAEQKTIFYQNSPGSIVEVSVAVGDSIKQGEVLFKVKSAEGETDVVAPEDGSVNKIIVKPGDLVQLGMPMAVLQKNNFYTDLYIQESEIQKLEVEQSIGVYFPYLEHPTEVTGVITSIAAAPQFASLRMSREKGQADLSVFLVRVTMEGNADLLPGMTAEVKLDEVTD
;
A
#
# COMPACT_ATOMS: atom_id res chain seq x y z
N MET A 1 -17.88 64.80 16.42
CA MET A 1 -18.46 63.48 16.04
C MET A 1 -17.79 62.79 14.85
N LYS A 2 -17.14 63.50 13.90
CA LYS A 2 -16.62 62.90 12.64
C LYS A 2 -15.39 61.98 12.76
N ILE A 3 -14.61 62.10 13.85
CA ILE A 3 -13.37 61.32 14.04
C ILE A 3 -13.67 59.85 14.42
N LYS A 4 -14.76 59.60 15.16
CA LYS A 4 -15.14 58.23 15.56
C LYS A 4 -15.60 57.39 14.36
N ALA A 5 -16.24 58.00 13.37
CA ALA A 5 -16.71 57.30 12.16
C ALA A 5 -15.56 56.75 11.30
N GLY A 6 -14.45 57.49 11.17
CA GLY A 6 -13.27 57.01 10.43
C GLY A 6 -12.59 55.80 11.09
N LEU A 7 -12.59 55.74 12.43
CA LEU A 7 -12.01 54.62 13.17
C LEU A 7 -12.81 53.32 12.98
N TYR A 8 -14.15 53.40 12.99
CA TYR A 8 -15.00 52.23 12.75
C TYR A 8 -14.90 51.71 11.31
N ILE A 9 -14.77 52.59 10.32
CA ILE A 9 -14.56 52.21 8.92
C ILE A 9 -13.20 51.51 8.75
N GLY A 10 -12.15 52.00 9.40
CA GLY A 10 -10.83 51.35 9.39
C GLY A 10 -10.86 49.95 9.99
N ILE A 11 -11.51 49.77 11.14
CA ILE A 11 -11.65 48.45 11.79
C ILE A 11 -12.48 47.49 10.91
N ALA A 12 -13.54 47.97 10.28
CA ALA A 12 -14.35 47.15 9.38
C ALA A 12 -13.56 46.66 8.16
N ILE A 13 -12.74 47.52 7.56
CA ILE A 13 -11.88 47.12 6.42
C ILE A 13 -10.84 46.09 6.87
N VAL A 14 -10.22 46.27 8.04
CA VAL A 14 -9.24 45.31 8.58
C VAL A 14 -9.87 43.95 8.87
N LEU A 15 -11.10 43.92 9.41
CA LEU A 15 -11.82 42.66 9.65
C LEU A 15 -12.23 41.96 8.36
N ILE A 16 -12.68 42.70 7.34
CA ILE A 16 -13.04 42.12 6.05
C ILE A 16 -11.80 41.58 5.33
N VAL A 17 -10.70 42.35 5.32
CA VAL A 17 -9.43 41.93 4.69
C VAL A 17 -8.80 40.77 5.46
N GLY A 18 -8.81 40.81 6.80
CA GLY A 18 -8.32 39.72 7.64
C GLY A 18 -9.16 38.45 7.50
N GLY A 19 -10.49 38.58 7.45
CA GLY A 19 -11.41 37.46 7.20
C GLY A 19 -11.23 36.85 5.81
N ALA A 20 -11.05 37.69 4.78
CA ALA A 20 -10.76 37.22 3.42
C ALA A 20 -9.38 36.53 3.34
N LEU A 21 -8.36 37.04 4.03
CA LEU A 21 -7.04 36.41 4.09
C LEU A 21 -7.06 35.02 4.76
N LEU A 22 -7.87 34.86 5.81
CA LEU A 22 -8.09 33.56 6.46
C LEU A 22 -8.87 32.59 5.56
N ALA A 23 -9.81 33.09 4.75
CA ALA A 23 -10.56 32.26 3.80
C ALA A 23 -9.73 31.85 2.56
N VAL A 24 -8.75 32.66 2.15
CA VAL A 24 -7.98 32.46 0.90
C VAL A 24 -6.72 31.61 1.11
N LYS A 25 -6.17 31.54 2.33
CA LYS A 25 -5.03 30.66 2.62
C LYS A 25 -5.52 29.36 3.27
N GLY A 26 -5.95 28.43 2.42
CA GLY A 26 -6.15 27.01 2.74
C GLY A 26 -4.84 26.32 3.14
N LYS A 27 -4.26 26.78 4.25
CA LYS A 27 -3.11 26.19 4.94
C LYS A 27 -3.58 25.51 6.23
N ASP A 28 -4.86 25.11 6.25
CA ASP A 28 -5.46 24.38 7.36
C ASP A 28 -4.94 22.95 7.32
N ALA A 29 -4.51 22.43 8.47
CA ALA A 29 -4.03 21.05 8.57
C ALA A 29 -5.10 20.03 8.14
N VAL A 30 -6.38 20.43 8.24
CA VAL A 30 -7.54 19.65 7.82
C VAL A 30 -7.61 19.50 6.29
N SER A 31 -7.39 20.57 5.52
CA SER A 31 -7.40 20.48 4.04
C SER A 31 -6.21 19.68 3.50
N GLN A 32 -5.05 19.78 4.14
CA GLN A 32 -3.88 18.97 3.76
C GLN A 32 -4.05 17.48 4.12
N ALA A 33 -4.76 17.17 5.22
CA ALA A 33 -5.12 15.81 5.58
C ALA A 33 -6.19 15.21 4.67
N GLU A 34 -7.05 16.04 4.05
CA GLU A 34 -8.07 15.58 3.11
C GLU A 34 -7.47 15.19 1.73
N SER A 35 -6.42 15.90 1.30
CA SER A 35 -5.67 15.61 0.06
C SER A 35 -4.75 14.38 0.20
N ARG A 36 -4.20 14.12 1.39
CA ARG A 36 -3.33 12.97 1.66
C ARG A 36 -4.16 11.73 2.00
N LYS A 37 -4.18 10.76 1.09
CA LYS A 37 -4.82 9.47 1.35
C LYS A 37 -3.82 8.56 2.04
N GLN A 38 -4.24 7.98 3.16
CA GLN A 38 -3.39 7.11 3.95
C GLN A 38 -3.78 5.65 3.71
N GLY A 39 -2.78 4.79 3.63
CA GLY A 39 -2.91 3.36 3.56
C GLY A 39 -1.85 2.68 4.43
N ILE A 40 -1.98 1.37 4.57
CA ILE A 40 -0.96 0.53 5.21
C ILE A 40 -0.16 -0.11 4.09
N LEU A 41 1.16 -0.10 4.23
CA LEU A 41 2.06 -0.83 3.37
C LEU A 41 1.96 -2.32 3.70
N ASP A 42 1.64 -3.15 2.71
CA ASP A 42 1.52 -4.59 2.86
C ASP A 42 2.41 -5.28 1.82
N ALA A 43 2.72 -6.55 2.06
CA ALA A 43 3.52 -7.38 1.17
C ALA A 43 2.72 -8.60 0.74
N GLU A 44 2.77 -8.91 -0.56
CA GLU A 44 2.15 -10.13 -1.04
C GLU A 44 2.93 -11.35 -0.54
N GLN A 45 2.20 -12.30 0.04
CA GLN A 45 2.74 -13.59 0.43
C GLN A 45 2.28 -14.67 -0.54
N LYS A 46 3.20 -15.54 -0.94
CA LYS A 46 2.93 -16.66 -1.81
C LYS A 46 3.30 -17.96 -1.12
N THR A 47 2.33 -18.86 -1.03
CA THR A 47 2.60 -20.22 -0.54
C THR A 47 3.09 -21.08 -1.68
N ILE A 48 4.23 -21.73 -1.48
CA ILE A 48 4.78 -22.72 -2.40
C ILE A 48 4.16 -24.07 -2.08
N PHE A 49 3.42 -24.60 -3.05
CA PHE A 49 2.84 -25.93 -2.99
C PHE A 49 3.69 -26.90 -3.80
N TYR A 50 3.84 -28.12 -3.30
CA TYR A 50 4.49 -29.19 -4.05
C TYR A 50 3.57 -29.66 -5.20
N GLN A 51 4.12 -29.74 -6.42
CA GLN A 51 3.33 -30.04 -7.63
C GLN A 51 3.77 -31.31 -8.38
N ASN A 52 4.70 -32.09 -7.81
CA ASN A 52 5.22 -33.31 -8.44
C ASN A 52 4.75 -34.58 -7.71
N SER A 53 5.22 -35.73 -8.18
CA SER A 53 4.89 -37.04 -7.60
C SER A 53 5.34 -37.16 -6.14
N PRO A 54 4.56 -37.83 -5.26
CA PRO A 54 4.86 -37.94 -3.83
C PRO A 54 6.30 -38.42 -3.56
N GLY A 55 6.93 -37.85 -2.54
CA GLY A 55 8.33 -38.10 -2.24
C GLY A 55 8.72 -37.65 -0.84
N SER A 56 10.02 -37.77 -0.53
CA SER A 56 10.61 -37.29 0.72
C SER A 56 11.52 -36.10 0.46
N ILE A 57 11.51 -35.10 1.34
CA ILE A 57 12.46 -33.99 1.28
C ILE A 57 13.85 -34.49 1.62
N VAL A 58 14.79 -34.28 0.71
CA VAL A 58 16.20 -34.62 0.90
C VAL A 58 16.93 -33.47 1.54
N GLU A 59 16.66 -32.25 1.07
CA GLU A 59 17.43 -31.06 1.41
C GLU A 59 16.53 -29.82 1.42
N VAL A 60 16.80 -28.93 2.38
CA VAL A 60 16.24 -27.60 2.47
C VAL A 60 17.41 -26.63 2.34
N SER A 61 17.44 -25.85 1.26
CA SER A 61 18.60 -25.00 0.92
C SER A 61 18.51 -23.58 1.48
N VAL A 62 17.36 -23.23 2.07
CA VAL A 62 17.04 -21.87 2.53
C VAL A 62 16.63 -21.86 4.00
N ALA A 63 16.88 -20.74 4.68
CA ALA A 63 16.41 -20.45 6.02
C ALA A 63 15.34 -19.35 6.03
N VAL A 64 14.58 -19.28 7.13
CA VAL A 64 13.63 -18.18 7.35
C VAL A 64 14.40 -16.86 7.46
N GLY A 65 13.99 -15.87 6.68
CA GLY A 65 14.65 -14.56 6.58
C GLY A 65 15.61 -14.42 5.39
N ASP A 66 15.95 -15.51 4.69
CA ASP A 66 16.85 -15.43 3.54
C ASP A 66 16.16 -14.70 2.36
N SER A 67 16.93 -13.87 1.65
CA SER A 67 16.54 -13.32 0.36
C SER A 67 16.76 -14.34 -0.74
N ILE A 68 15.77 -14.50 -1.62
CA ILE A 68 15.75 -15.47 -2.70
C ILE A 68 15.52 -14.78 -4.04
N LYS A 69 16.05 -15.38 -5.11
CA LYS A 69 15.81 -14.93 -6.49
C LYS A 69 14.93 -15.91 -7.26
N GLN A 70 14.26 -15.42 -8.28
CA GLN A 70 13.51 -16.25 -9.22
C GLN A 70 14.40 -17.37 -9.78
N GLY A 71 13.90 -18.60 -9.69
CA GLY A 71 14.61 -19.80 -10.14
C GLY A 71 15.58 -20.40 -9.13
N GLU A 72 15.78 -19.78 -7.97
CA GLU A 72 16.63 -20.33 -6.91
C GLU A 72 16.03 -21.60 -6.31
N VAL A 73 16.86 -22.62 -6.07
CA VAL A 73 16.41 -23.91 -5.52
C VAL A 73 16.16 -23.78 -4.03
N LEU A 74 14.90 -24.01 -3.62
CA LEU A 74 14.46 -23.93 -2.23
C LEU A 74 14.52 -25.28 -1.52
N PHE A 75 14.04 -26.32 -2.21
CA PHE A 75 13.92 -27.68 -1.68
C PHE A 75 14.32 -28.70 -2.73
N LYS A 76 14.93 -29.80 -2.28
CA LYS A 76 15.14 -30.98 -3.12
C LYS A 76 14.29 -32.13 -2.61
N VAL A 77 13.47 -32.69 -3.49
CA VAL A 77 12.55 -33.79 -3.17
C VAL A 77 12.94 -35.02 -3.95
N LYS A 78 13.03 -36.16 -3.28
CA LYS A 78 13.25 -37.47 -3.90
C LYS A 78 11.94 -38.24 -3.97
N SER A 79 11.51 -38.53 -5.19
CA SER A 79 10.31 -39.30 -5.49
C SER A 79 10.68 -40.62 -6.18
N ALA A 80 9.68 -41.43 -6.51
CA ALA A 80 9.88 -42.65 -7.30
C ALA A 80 10.36 -42.36 -8.74
N GLU A 81 10.10 -41.15 -9.25
CA GLU A 81 10.47 -40.72 -10.61
C GLU A 81 11.88 -40.10 -10.67
N GLY A 82 12.50 -39.86 -9.51
CA GLY A 82 13.82 -39.23 -9.40
C GLY A 82 13.83 -38.08 -8.40
N GLU A 83 14.91 -37.30 -8.45
CA GLU A 83 15.06 -36.07 -7.66
C GLU A 83 14.48 -34.88 -8.43
N THR A 84 13.78 -34.01 -7.72
CA THR A 84 13.16 -32.80 -8.28
C THR A 84 13.46 -31.60 -7.40
N ASP A 85 13.91 -30.54 -8.05
CA ASP A 85 14.18 -29.26 -7.40
C ASP A 85 12.91 -28.41 -7.40
N VAL A 86 12.55 -27.89 -6.24
CA VAL A 86 11.48 -26.92 -6.06
C VAL A 86 12.11 -25.54 -6.02
N VAL A 87 11.81 -24.72 -7.03
CA VAL A 87 12.41 -23.40 -7.22
C VAL A 87 11.50 -22.26 -6.79
N ALA A 88 12.09 -21.12 -6.47
CA ALA A 88 11.39 -19.88 -6.22
C ALA A 88 10.73 -19.34 -7.50
N PRO A 89 9.43 -18.99 -7.48
CA PRO A 89 8.73 -18.48 -8.66
C PRO A 89 9.06 -17.03 -9.00
N GLU A 90 9.48 -16.24 -8.00
CA GLU A 90 9.78 -14.81 -8.10
C GLU A 90 10.76 -14.39 -7.00
N ASP A 91 11.30 -13.18 -7.11
CA ASP A 91 12.21 -12.59 -6.12
C ASP A 91 11.47 -12.25 -4.83
N GLY A 92 12.15 -12.45 -3.69
CA GLY A 92 11.53 -12.19 -2.39
C GLY A 92 12.37 -12.63 -1.21
N SER A 93 11.69 -12.94 -0.11
CA SER A 93 12.29 -13.48 1.11
C SER A 93 11.47 -14.63 1.68
N VAL A 94 12.12 -15.51 2.44
CA VAL A 94 11.46 -16.66 3.07
C VAL A 94 10.81 -16.23 4.37
N ASN A 95 9.47 -16.15 4.39
CA ASN A 95 8.71 -15.81 5.60
C ASN A 95 8.58 -17.03 6.54
N LYS A 96 8.26 -18.20 5.99
CA LYS A 96 8.07 -19.40 6.79
C LYS A 96 8.40 -20.67 6.02
N ILE A 97 9.11 -21.59 6.66
CA ILE A 97 9.31 -22.95 6.15
C ILE A 97 8.40 -23.88 6.94
N ILE A 98 7.58 -24.66 6.24
CA ILE A 98 6.58 -25.55 6.85
C ILE A 98 7.14 -26.97 7.00
N VAL A 99 8.01 -27.36 6.08
CA VAL A 99 8.52 -28.73 5.94
C VAL A 99 9.98 -28.85 6.38
N LYS A 100 10.41 -30.07 6.71
CA LYS A 100 11.77 -30.38 7.16
C LYS A 100 12.39 -31.51 6.33
N PRO A 101 13.73 -31.63 6.31
CA PRO A 101 14.39 -32.78 5.71
C PRO A 101 13.85 -34.09 6.31
N GLY A 102 13.50 -35.04 5.46
CA GLY A 102 12.88 -36.31 5.82
C GLY A 102 11.35 -36.32 5.81
N ASP A 103 10.68 -35.16 5.72
CA ASP A 103 9.21 -35.12 5.64
C ASP A 103 8.72 -35.70 4.31
N LEU A 104 7.58 -36.40 4.37
CA LEU A 104 6.87 -36.88 3.19
C LEU A 104 5.98 -35.77 2.63
N VAL A 105 6.15 -35.47 1.34
CA VAL A 105 5.38 -34.45 0.62
C VAL A 105 4.50 -35.09 -0.44
N GLN A 106 3.31 -34.50 -0.64
CA GLN A 106 2.34 -34.93 -1.65
C GLN A 106 1.89 -33.73 -2.47
N LEU A 107 1.28 -34.01 -3.63
CA LEU A 107 0.73 -32.98 -4.51
C LEU A 107 -0.22 -32.06 -3.73
N GLY A 108 -0.02 -30.74 -3.84
CA GLY A 108 -0.82 -29.71 -3.19
C GLY A 108 -0.43 -29.45 -1.73
N MET A 109 0.60 -30.10 -1.20
CA MET A 109 1.05 -29.84 0.17
C MET A 109 1.88 -28.54 0.24
N PRO A 110 1.59 -27.64 1.20
CA PRO A 110 2.35 -26.40 1.34
C PRO A 110 3.73 -26.66 1.93
N MET A 111 4.77 -26.12 1.29
CA MET A 111 6.17 -26.30 1.66
C MET A 111 6.75 -25.08 2.37
N ALA A 112 6.48 -23.89 1.85
CA ALA A 112 6.94 -22.63 2.41
C ALA A 112 6.02 -21.48 2.06
N VAL A 113 6.12 -20.40 2.84
CA VAL A 113 5.52 -19.10 2.56
C VAL A 113 6.65 -18.14 2.24
N LEU A 114 6.62 -17.59 1.03
CA LEU A 114 7.54 -16.56 0.56
C LEU A 114 6.83 -15.22 0.61
N GLN A 115 7.57 -14.16 0.91
CA GLN A 115 7.12 -12.79 0.82
C GLN A 115 7.77 -12.14 -0.39
N LYS A 116 6.99 -11.52 -1.26
CA LYS A 116 7.52 -10.79 -2.42
C LYS A 116 8.28 -9.54 -1.98
N ASN A 117 9.22 -9.11 -2.80
CA ASN A 117 9.92 -7.84 -2.57
C ASN A 117 9.10 -6.60 -3.02
N ASN A 118 7.94 -6.81 -3.63
CA ASN A 118 7.05 -5.71 -4.01
C ASN A 118 6.02 -5.48 -2.91
N PHE A 119 5.94 -4.24 -2.46
CA PHE A 119 4.95 -3.81 -1.49
C PHE A 119 3.80 -3.11 -2.19
N TYR A 120 2.63 -3.14 -1.56
CA TYR A 120 1.47 -2.43 -2.06
C TYR A 120 0.77 -1.72 -0.92
N THR A 121 0.04 -0.67 -1.26
CA THR A 121 -0.86 -0.01 -0.32
C THR A 121 -2.20 0.18 -0.99
N ASP A 122 -3.25 -0.16 -0.24
CA ASP A 122 -4.63 -0.02 -0.68
C ASP A 122 -5.19 1.29 -0.11
N LEU A 123 -5.61 2.19 -0.99
CA LEU A 123 -6.11 3.52 -0.67
C LEU A 123 -7.60 3.61 -0.96
N TYR A 124 -8.35 4.23 -0.04
CA TYR A 124 -9.75 4.55 -0.25
C TYR A 124 -9.88 5.92 -0.92
N ILE A 125 -10.25 5.93 -2.19
CA ILE A 125 -10.38 7.14 -3.01
C ILE A 125 -11.86 7.39 -3.31
N GLN A 126 -12.30 8.65 -3.21
CA GLN A 126 -13.68 9.03 -3.51
C GLN A 126 -13.92 9.03 -5.02
N GLU A 127 -15.14 8.69 -5.45
CA GLU A 127 -15.54 8.66 -6.87
C GLU A 127 -15.18 9.93 -7.65
N SER A 128 -15.31 11.11 -7.03
CA SER A 128 -14.96 12.39 -7.65
C SER A 128 -13.46 12.57 -7.95
N GLU A 129 -12.59 11.83 -7.24
CA GLU A 129 -11.14 11.91 -7.38
C GLU A 129 -10.58 10.79 -8.27
N ILE A 130 -11.31 9.69 -8.45
CA ILE A 130 -10.87 8.53 -9.25
C ILE A 130 -10.65 8.89 -10.71
N GLN A 131 -11.44 9.80 -11.27
CA GLN A 131 -11.30 10.20 -12.68
C GLN A 131 -9.93 10.83 -12.99
N LYS A 132 -9.18 11.23 -11.96
CA LYS A 132 -7.82 11.77 -12.10
C LYS A 132 -6.74 10.69 -12.13
N LEU A 133 -7.10 9.43 -11.83
CA LEU A 133 -6.17 8.33 -11.66
C LEU A 133 -6.34 7.32 -12.79
N GLU A 134 -5.22 6.89 -13.35
CA GLU A 134 -5.19 5.84 -14.36
C GLU A 134 -4.34 4.66 -13.88
N VAL A 135 -4.67 3.44 -14.34
CA VAL A 135 -3.85 2.27 -14.09
C VAL A 135 -2.52 2.44 -14.85
N GLU A 136 -1.43 1.94 -14.28
CA GLU A 136 -0.05 2.10 -14.74
C GLU A 136 0.56 3.50 -14.54
N GLN A 137 -0.20 4.42 -13.94
CA GLN A 137 0.29 5.77 -13.64
C GLN A 137 1.24 5.77 -12.44
N SER A 138 2.28 6.60 -12.50
CA SER A 138 3.26 6.77 -11.41
C SER A 138 2.79 7.81 -10.40
N ILE A 139 2.96 7.51 -9.11
CA ILE A 139 2.54 8.38 -8.02
C ILE A 139 3.53 8.33 -6.85
N GLY A 140 3.78 9.48 -6.22
CA GLY A 140 4.64 9.58 -5.04
C GLY A 140 3.98 9.00 -3.78
N VAL A 141 4.66 8.05 -3.14
CA VAL A 141 4.26 7.45 -1.87
C VAL A 141 5.19 7.94 -0.77
N TYR A 142 4.62 8.68 0.17
CA TYR A 142 5.35 9.31 1.27
C TYR A 142 5.23 8.50 2.55
N PHE A 143 6.36 8.28 3.22
CA PHE A 143 6.44 7.55 4.49
C PHE A 143 6.82 8.52 5.63
N PRO A 144 5.84 9.12 6.34
CA PRO A 144 6.08 10.21 7.28
C PRO A 144 6.85 9.81 8.56
N TYR A 145 6.81 8.53 8.92
CA TYR A 145 7.29 8.04 10.22
C TYR A 145 8.66 7.36 10.16
N LEU A 146 9.37 7.45 9.03
CA LEU A 146 10.76 7.03 8.92
C LEU A 146 11.69 8.08 9.57
N GLU A 147 12.87 7.66 10.03
CA GLU A 147 13.90 8.59 10.56
C GLU A 147 14.25 9.67 9.53
N HIS A 148 14.24 9.29 8.25
CA HIS A 148 14.30 10.19 7.11
C HIS A 148 13.02 10.01 6.29
N PRO A 149 12.06 10.97 6.36
CA PRO A 149 10.84 10.89 5.57
C PRO A 149 11.21 10.77 4.10
N THR A 150 10.84 9.63 3.51
CA THR A 150 11.24 9.26 2.16
C THR A 150 10.00 9.21 1.29
N GLU A 151 10.15 9.70 0.06
CA GLU A 151 9.17 9.55 -1.00
C GLU A 151 9.67 8.45 -1.95
N VAL A 152 8.81 7.46 -2.19
CA VAL A 152 9.08 6.33 -3.08
C VAL A 152 8.08 6.37 -4.21
N THR A 153 8.56 6.18 -5.45
CA THR A 153 7.68 6.09 -6.61
C THR A 153 6.90 4.78 -6.56
N GLY A 154 5.58 4.88 -6.48
CA GLY A 154 4.65 3.78 -6.67
C GLY A 154 3.97 3.86 -8.03
N VAL A 155 3.35 2.76 -8.44
CA VAL A 155 2.55 2.64 -9.67
C VAL A 155 1.16 2.14 -9.31
N ILE A 156 0.13 2.77 -9.87
CA ILE A 156 -1.26 2.35 -9.68
C ILE A 156 -1.47 1.03 -10.44
N THR A 157 -1.61 -0.09 -9.73
CA THR A 157 -1.75 -1.41 -10.36
C THR A 157 -3.20 -1.85 -10.50
N SER A 158 -4.09 -1.33 -9.67
CA SER A 158 -5.51 -1.67 -9.74
C SER A 158 -6.38 -0.54 -9.21
N ILE A 159 -7.52 -0.33 -9.86
CA ILE A 159 -8.64 0.47 -9.37
C ILE A 159 -9.83 -0.47 -9.33
N ALA A 160 -10.48 -0.61 -8.16
CA ALA A 160 -11.63 -1.49 -8.02
C ALA A 160 -12.73 -1.10 -9.03
N ALA A 161 -13.34 -2.10 -9.69
CA ALA A 161 -14.41 -1.83 -10.67
C ALA A 161 -15.75 -1.45 -10.00
N ALA A 162 -15.90 -1.77 -8.72
CA ALA A 162 -17.09 -1.48 -7.94
C ALA A 162 -16.70 -0.73 -6.66
N PRO A 163 -17.54 0.21 -6.20
CA PRO A 163 -17.30 0.88 -4.94
C PRO A 163 -17.35 -0.14 -3.82
N GLN A 164 -16.38 -0.08 -2.91
CA GLN A 164 -16.48 -0.82 -1.67
C GLN A 164 -17.41 -0.03 -0.77
N PHE A 165 -18.55 -0.63 -0.41
CA PHE A 165 -19.41 -0.11 0.65
C PHE A 165 -18.68 -0.30 1.98
N ALA A 166 -17.67 0.53 2.25
CA ALA A 166 -17.23 0.73 3.62
C ALA A 166 -18.44 1.32 4.34
N SER A 167 -19.05 0.52 5.22
CA SER A 167 -20.15 0.91 6.10
C SER A 167 -19.67 1.90 7.16
N LEU A 168 -19.02 2.99 6.75
CA LEU A 168 -18.77 4.17 7.57
C LEU A 168 -20.08 4.95 7.71
N ARG A 169 -21.07 4.31 8.35
CA ARG A 169 -22.18 5.00 9.00
C ARG A 169 -21.68 5.69 10.27
N MET A 170 -20.63 6.52 10.19
CA MET A 170 -20.30 7.40 11.30
C MET A 170 -21.09 8.71 11.14
N SER A 171 -22.31 8.69 11.69
CA SER A 171 -23.08 9.84 12.16
C SER A 171 -23.07 11.09 11.26
N ARG A 172 -23.37 10.95 9.96
CA ARG A 172 -23.64 12.12 9.11
C ARG A 172 -25.08 12.59 9.30
N GLU A 173 -25.20 13.86 9.62
CA GLU A 173 -26.42 14.66 9.67
C GLU A 173 -27.24 14.46 8.38
N LYS A 174 -28.57 14.32 8.52
CA LYS A 174 -29.49 14.02 7.41
C LYS A 174 -29.23 14.92 6.20
N GLY A 175 -28.75 14.36 5.08
CA GLY A 175 -28.81 15.04 3.77
C GLY A 175 -27.54 15.06 2.91
N GLN A 176 -26.40 14.54 3.36
CA GLN A 176 -25.23 14.38 2.48
C GLN A 176 -25.38 13.13 1.60
N ALA A 177 -25.07 13.27 0.30
CA ALA A 177 -25.04 12.15 -0.64
C ALA A 177 -24.06 11.06 -0.17
N ASP A 178 -24.42 9.80 -0.39
CA ASP A 178 -23.54 8.66 -0.11
C ASP A 178 -22.39 8.69 -1.13
N LEU A 179 -21.24 9.23 -0.73
CA LEU A 179 -20.06 9.26 -1.59
C LEU A 179 -19.49 7.86 -1.65
N SER A 180 -19.51 7.27 -2.83
CA SER A 180 -18.95 5.96 -3.07
C SER A 180 -17.42 6.04 -3.03
N VAL A 181 -16.78 5.09 -2.34
CA VAL A 181 -15.32 4.97 -2.24
C VAL A 181 -14.86 3.72 -2.98
N PHE A 182 -13.75 3.85 -3.67
CA PHE A 182 -13.13 2.76 -4.39
C PHE A 182 -11.74 2.49 -3.82
N LEU A 183 -11.34 1.23 -3.91
CA LEU A 183 -10.02 0.80 -3.50
C LEU A 183 -9.07 0.97 -4.69
N VAL A 184 -8.03 1.76 -4.49
CA VAL A 184 -6.94 1.95 -5.44
C VAL A 184 -5.70 1.31 -4.84
N ARG A 185 -5.12 0.35 -5.56
CA ARG A 185 -3.88 -0.32 -5.18
C ARG A 185 -2.71 0.37 -5.84
N VAL A 186 -1.77 0.81 -5.02
CA VAL A 186 -0.48 1.36 -5.46
C VAL A 186 0.60 0.37 -5.08
N THR A 187 1.36 -0.12 -6.05
CA THR A 187 2.49 -1.03 -5.84
C THR A 187 3.80 -0.27 -5.96
N MET A 188 4.77 -0.61 -5.12
CA MET A 188 6.11 -0.02 -5.14
C MET A 188 7.15 -1.10 -4.87
N GLU A 189 8.37 -0.86 -5.35
CA GLU A 189 9.50 -1.74 -5.04
C GLU A 189 9.91 -1.56 -3.57
N GLY A 190 10.17 -2.68 -2.90
CA GLY A 190 10.69 -2.66 -1.54
C GLY A 190 12.13 -2.13 -1.50
N ASN A 191 12.46 -1.43 -0.42
CA ASN A 191 13.82 -1.03 -0.09
C ASN A 191 14.16 -1.47 1.34
N ALA A 192 15.42 -1.32 1.77
CA ALA A 192 15.87 -1.77 3.09
C ALA A 192 15.20 -1.05 4.27
N ASP A 193 14.67 0.16 4.04
CA ASP A 193 14.06 1.00 5.07
C ASP A 193 12.55 0.77 5.19
N LEU A 194 11.92 0.17 4.18
CA LEU A 194 10.49 -0.12 4.15
C LEU A 194 10.16 -1.48 4.74
N LEU A 195 9.22 -1.48 5.68
CA LEU A 195 8.69 -2.70 6.28
C LEU A 195 7.16 -2.75 6.13
N PRO A 196 6.57 -3.93 5.87
CA PRO A 196 5.12 -4.10 5.94
C PRO A 196 4.57 -3.66 7.30
N GLY A 197 3.41 -3.02 7.27
CA GLY A 197 2.76 -2.40 8.43
C GLY A 197 3.01 -0.90 8.57
N MET A 198 3.92 -0.31 7.80
CA MET A 198 4.15 1.14 7.81
C MET A 198 2.97 1.92 7.22
N THR A 199 2.76 3.14 7.70
CA THR A 199 1.78 4.07 7.10
C THR A 199 2.37 4.69 5.84
N ALA A 200 1.67 4.48 4.72
CA ALA A 200 1.94 5.12 3.45
C ALA A 200 0.94 6.26 3.23
N GLU A 201 1.42 7.43 2.80
CA GLU A 201 0.59 8.55 2.39
C GLU A 201 0.77 8.83 0.91
N VAL A 202 -0.32 9.06 0.19
CA VAL A 202 -0.30 9.40 -1.22
C VAL A 202 -1.02 10.72 -1.42
N LYS A 203 -0.37 11.64 -2.13
CA LYS A 203 -0.97 12.90 -2.53
C LYS A 203 -1.53 12.75 -3.95
N LEU A 204 -2.84 12.89 -4.08
CA LEU A 204 -3.53 12.74 -5.37
C LEU A 204 -3.33 13.94 -6.31
N ASP A 205 -2.78 15.05 -5.82
CA ASP A 205 -2.56 16.27 -6.61
C ASP A 205 -1.16 16.30 -7.26
N GLU A 206 -0.28 15.35 -6.93
CA GLU A 206 1.10 15.24 -7.43
C GLU A 206 1.26 14.02 -8.36
N VAL A 207 0.21 13.68 -9.12
CA VAL A 207 0.34 12.61 -10.11
C VAL A 207 1.20 13.09 -11.26
N THR A 208 2.24 12.32 -11.57
CA THR A 208 3.22 12.68 -12.60
C THR A 208 2.78 12.06 -13.93
N ASP A 209 2.68 12.90 -14.98
CA ASP A 209 2.45 12.47 -16.37
C ASP A 209 3.58 11.59 -16.92
#